data_AF-A0A2J4RME2-F1
#
_entry.id   AF-A0A2J4RME2-F1
#
_cell.length_a   1.000
_cell.length_b   1.000
_cell.length_c   1.000
_cell.angle_alpha   90.00
_cell.angle_beta   90.00
_cell.angle_gamma   90.00
#
_symmetry.space_group_name_H-M   'P 1'
#
loop_
_entity.id
_entity.type
_entity.pdbx_description
1 polymer ?
#
loop_
_entity_poly.entity_id
_entity_poly.type
_entity_poly.pdbx_seq_one_letter_code
_entity_poly.pdbx_strand_id
1 'polypeptide(L)' 'MSTRNVNLKTAAQESSRKMGEKIARIIDRGHENAAMSQEAHAHYGDKFTRTDAYVYFIRGVLTEIFQKSE' A
#
# COMPACT_ATOMS: atom_id res chain seq x y z
N MET A 1 7.26 -0.71 39.47
CA MET A 1 7.08 -0.29 38.06
C MET A 1 5.72 0.38 37.94
N SER A 2 5.64 1.63 37.45
CA SER A 2 4.36 2.35 37.32
C SER A 2 3.59 1.83 36.11
N THR A 3 2.40 1.26 36.34
CA THR A 3 1.52 0.65 35.32
C THR A 3 1.16 1.61 34.18
N ARG A 4 1.09 2.93 34.43
CA ARG A 4 0.89 3.94 33.38
C ARG A 4 2.01 3.96 32.34
N ASN A 5 3.26 3.80 32.75
CA ASN A 5 4.40 3.89 31.83
C ASN A 5 4.47 2.66 30.92
N VAL A 6 4.09 1.49 31.43
CA VAL A 6 3.97 0.24 30.65
C VAL A 6 2.88 0.39 29.58
N ASN A 7 1.69 0.86 29.95
CA ASN A 7 0.58 1.04 29.00
C ASN A 7 0.90 2.06 27.89
N LEU A 8 1.61 3.14 28.20
CA LEU A 8 2.04 4.14 27.21
C LEU A 8 3.02 3.55 26.20
N LYS A 9 3.99 2.74 26.65
CA LYS A 9 4.96 2.07 25.77
C LYS A 9 4.27 1.05 24.86
N THR A 10 3.34 0.27 25.40
CA THR A 10 2.57 -0.71 24.62
C THR A 10 1.72 -0.01 23.56
N ALA A 11 1.01 1.06 23.90
CA ALA A 11 0.19 1.82 22.94
C ALA A 11 1.03 2.44 21.81
N ALA A 12 2.21 2.98 22.12
CA ALA A 12 3.11 3.53 21.11
C ALA A 12 3.65 2.45 20.15
N GLN A 13 3.97 1.27 20.68
CA GLN A 13 4.42 0.12 19.89
C GLN A 13 3.31 -0.41 18.98
N GLU A 14 2.08 -0.54 19.49
CA GLU A 14 0.92 -0.94 18.70
C GLU A 14 0.59 0.08 17.60
N SER A 15 0.66 1.38 17.90
CA SER A 15 0.45 2.43 16.91
C SER A 15 1.50 2.37 15.79
N SER A 16 2.76 2.15 16.13
CA SER A 16 3.85 2.01 15.17
C SER A 16 3.66 0.79 14.27
N ARG A 17 3.24 -0.34 14.85
CA ARG A 17 2.93 -1.57 14.09
C ARG A 17 1.77 -1.37 13.11
N LYS A 18 0.67 -0.78 13.57
CA LYS A 18 -0.49 -0.46 12.73
C LYS A 18 -0.13 0.49 11.59
N MET A 19 0.75 1.46 11.84
CA MET A 19 1.26 2.33 10.79
C MET A 19 2.07 1.55 9.75
N GLY A 20 2.98 0.67 10.19
CA GLY A 20 3.76 -0.19 9.29
C GLY A 20 2.88 -1.09 8.43
N GLU A 21 1.88 -1.73 9.02
CA GLU A 21 0.89 -2.56 8.30
C GLU A 21 0.06 -1.75 7.28
N LYS A 22 -0.23 -0.48 7.58
CA LYS A 22 -0.91 0.41 6.62
C LYS A 22 0.00 0.78 5.45
N ILE A 23 1.26 1.10 5.71
CA ILE A 23 2.23 1.42 4.65
C ILE A 23 2.48 0.20 3.75
N ALA A 24 2.63 -0.99 4.34
CA ALA A 24 2.79 -2.23 3.58
C ALA A 24 1.61 -2.45 2.61
N ARG A 25 0.37 -2.36 3.10
CA ARG A 25 -0.83 -2.48 2.26
C ARG A 25 -0.87 -1.48 1.11
N ILE A 26 -0.48 -0.23 1.34
CA ILE A 26 -0.42 0.80 0.29
C ILE A 26 0.58 0.42 -0.81
N ILE A 27 1.76 -0.08 -0.42
CA ILE A 27 2.79 -0.51 -1.37
C ILE A 27 2.33 -1.75 -2.15
N ASP A 28 1.76 -2.74 -1.45
CA ASP A 28 1.24 -3.96 -2.05
C ASP A 28 0.17 -3.64 -3.10
N ARG A 29 -0.77 -2.74 -2.77
CA ARG A 29 -1.83 -2.33 -3.70
C ARG A 29 -1.32 -1.59 -4.92
N GLY A 30 -0.22 -0.84 -4.77
CA GLY A 30 0.53 -0.27 -5.90
C GLY A 30 1.09 -1.35 -6.82
N HIS A 31 1.79 -2.34 -6.27
CA HIS A 31 2.37 -3.44 -7.04
C HIS A 31 1.30 -4.31 -7.72
N GLU A 32 0.24 -4.67 -7.02
CA GLU A 32 -0.90 -5.43 -7.57
C GLU A 32 -1.51 -4.72 -8.78
N ASN A 33 -1.71 -3.40 -8.70
CA ASN A 33 -2.30 -2.64 -9.79
C ASN A 33 -1.37 -2.55 -11.02
N ALA A 34 -0.06 -2.41 -10.79
CA ALA A 34 0.92 -2.43 -11.87
C ALA A 34 1.01 -3.81 -12.54
N ALA A 35 0.99 -4.90 -11.76
CA ALA A 35 1.01 -6.27 -12.27
C ALA A 35 -0.24 -6.58 -13.11
N MET A 36 -1.43 -6.27 -12.60
CA MET A 36 -2.68 -6.42 -13.34
C MET A 36 -2.67 -5.66 -14.66
N SER A 37 -2.12 -4.44 -14.65
CA SER A 37 -2.02 -3.63 -15.87
C SER A 37 -1.02 -4.22 -16.86
N GLN A 38 0.11 -4.76 -16.39
CA GLN A 38 1.07 -5.45 -17.25
C GLN A 38 0.46 -6.69 -17.91
N GLU A 39 -0.31 -7.49 -17.17
CA GLU A 39 -1.05 -8.64 -17.70
C GLU A 39 -2.07 -8.22 -18.76
N ALA A 40 -2.82 -7.13 -18.52
CA ALA A 40 -3.77 -6.60 -19.49
C ALA A 40 -3.08 -6.18 -20.79
N HIS A 41 -1.97 -5.43 -20.72
CA HIS A 41 -1.20 -5.05 -21.91
C HIS A 41 -0.69 -6.27 -22.68
N ALA A 42 -0.19 -7.30 -21.96
CA ALA A 42 0.24 -8.55 -22.59
C ALA A 42 -0.91 -9.29 -23.30
N HIS A 43 -2.12 -9.26 -22.74
CA HIS A 43 -3.30 -9.87 -23.33
C HIS A 43 -3.79 -9.14 -24.59
N TYR A 44 -3.76 -7.82 -24.60
CA TYR A 44 -4.23 -7.00 -25.73
C TYR A 44 -3.14 -6.71 -26.79
N GLY A 45 -1.89 -7.10 -26.52
CA GLY A 45 -0.76 -6.89 -27.44
C GLY A 45 -0.16 -5.48 -27.39
N ASP A 46 -0.53 -4.68 -26.40
CA ASP A 46 0.01 -3.35 -26.21
C ASP A 46 1.36 -3.39 -25.50
N LYS A 47 2.25 -2.46 -25.85
CA LYS A 47 3.57 -2.38 -25.24
C LYS A 47 3.47 -1.78 -23.84
N PHE A 48 3.79 -2.57 -22.82
CA PHE A 48 3.95 -2.06 -21.46
C PHE A 48 5.31 -1.39 -21.27
N THR A 49 5.31 -0.10 -20.95
CA THR A 49 6.55 0.66 -20.70
C THR A 49 6.82 0.83 -19.20
N ARG A 50 8.04 1.28 -18.89
CA ARG A 50 8.39 1.66 -17.53
C ARG A 50 7.55 2.83 -17.00
N THR A 51 7.12 3.74 -17.87
CA THR A 51 6.23 4.85 -17.50
C THR A 51 4.87 4.32 -17.05
N ASP A 52 4.32 3.34 -17.79
CA ASP A 52 3.06 2.69 -17.44
C ASP A 52 3.15 2.02 -16.07
N ALA A 53 4.24 1.29 -15.81
CA ALA A 53 4.49 0.68 -14.50
C ALA A 53 4.42 1.70 -13.36
N TYR A 54 5.05 2.87 -13.50
CA TYR A 54 4.99 3.92 -12.48
C TYR A 54 3.59 4.54 -12.35
N VAL A 55 2.91 4.80 -13.47
CA VAL A 55 1.54 5.35 -13.48
C VAL A 55 0.57 4.41 -12.76
N TYR A 56 0.59 3.13 -13.11
CA TYR A 56 -0.28 2.14 -12.49
C TYR A 56 0.10 1.85 -11.04
N PHE A 57 1.38 1.87 -10.68
CA PHE A 57 1.79 1.79 -9.27
C PHE A 57 1.23 2.95 -8.45
N ILE A 58 1.44 4.20 -8.90
CA ILE A 58 0.92 5.39 -8.22
C ILE A 58 -0.60 5.33 -8.13
N ARG A 59 -1.29 4.90 -9.19
CA ARG A 59 -2.75 4.75 -9.17
C ARG A 59 -3.22 3.74 -8.12
N GLY A 60 -2.53 2.61 -7.98
CA GLY A 60 -2.85 1.62 -6.93
C GLY A 60 -2.62 2.20 -5.53
N VAL A 61 -1.50 2.88 -5.31
CA VAL A 61 -1.17 3.59 -4.06
C VAL A 61 -2.24 4.62 -3.69
N LEU A 62 -2.62 5.49 -4.63
CA LEU A 62 -3.63 6.53 -4.39
C LEU A 62 -5.01 5.92 -4.11
N THR A 63 -5.34 4.80 -4.76
CA THR A 63 -6.60 4.09 -4.51
C THR A 63 -6.65 3.59 -3.07
N GLU A 64 -5.58 2.98 -2.54
CA GLU A 64 -5.55 2.53 -1.15
C GLU A 64 -5.57 3.70 -0.15
N ILE A 65 -4.90 4.81 -0.47
CA ILE A 65 -4.87 6.00 0.41
C ILE A 65 -6.24 6.68 0.49
N PHE A 66 -6.94 6.78 -0.63
CA PHE A 66 -8.22 7.49 -0.73
C PHE A 66 -9.45 6.59 -0.69
N GLN A 67 -9.28 5.26 -0.64
CA GLN A 67 -10.38 4.36 -0.33
C GLN A 67 -10.94 4.75 1.04
N LYS A 68 -12.19 5.22 1.01
CA LYS A 68 -12.92 5.59 2.21
C LYS A 68 -13.00 4.32 3.07
N SER A 69 -12.39 4.36 4.25
CA SER A 69 -12.63 3.36 5.27
C SER A 69 -14.11 3.47 5.67
N GLU A 70 -14.96 2.61 5.09
CA GLU A 70 -16.32 2.36 5.58
C GLU A 70 -16.30 1.75 6.98
#